data_AF-X1LVE2-F1
#
_entry.id   AF-X1LVE2-F1
#
_cell.length_a   1.000
_cell.length_b   1.000
_cell.length_c   1.000
_cell.angle_alpha   90.00
_cell.angle_beta   90.00
_cell.angle_gamma   90.00
#
_symmetry.space_group_name_H-M   'P 1'
#
loop_
_entity.id
_entity.type
_entity.pdbx_description
1 polymer ?
#
loop_
_entity_poly.entity_id
_entity_poly.type
_entity_poly.pdbx_seq_one_letter_code
_entity_poly.pdbx_strand_id
1 'polypeptide(L)'
;SIPQTLAIKGRDILVIEDIVDTGITISFLLDYLRKKKPASLRLCALTDKPSRRKVPVSIDYPGFAVPDKFIVGYGLDFDEKFRHLPDICFVED
;
A
#
# COMPACT_ATOMS: atom_id res chain seq x y z
N SER A 1 19.50 4.55 14.90
CA SER A 1 18.37 5.33 15.46
C SER A 1 17.78 6.18 14.35
N ILE A 2 16.62 5.79 13.83
CA ILE A 2 15.90 6.62 12.85
C ILE A 2 15.46 7.89 13.59
N PRO A 3 15.79 9.10 13.09
CA PRO A 3 15.43 10.32 13.80
C PRO A 3 13.91 10.40 14.00
N GLN A 4 13.54 10.75 15.22
CA GLN A 4 12.19 11.09 15.64
C GLN A 4 11.58 12.12 14.68
N THR A 5 10.54 11.71 13.96
CA THR A 5 9.65 12.53 13.10
C THR A 5 10.36 13.49 12.14
N LEU A 6 10.83 12.97 11.01
CA LEU A 6 11.16 13.79 9.85
C LEU A 6 9.92 14.62 9.46
N ALA A 7 10.00 15.95 9.53
CA ALA A 7 8.91 16.81 9.11
C ALA A 7 8.70 16.68 7.58
N ILE A 8 7.49 16.32 7.16
CA ILE A 8 7.16 16.08 5.74
C ILE A 8 6.68 17.33 4.99
N LYS A 9 6.46 18.45 5.69
CA LYS A 9 5.99 19.69 5.08
C LYS A 9 6.96 20.15 3.99
N GLY A 10 6.44 20.47 2.81
CA GLY A 10 7.23 20.95 1.67
C GLY A 10 8.16 19.92 1.05
N ARG A 11 8.01 18.62 1.37
CA ARG A 11 8.79 17.53 0.75
C ARG A 11 7.97 16.75 -0.25
N ASP A 12 8.63 16.16 -1.23
CA ASP A 12 8.02 15.14 -2.09
C ASP A 12 7.92 13.81 -1.33
N ILE A 13 6.70 13.32 -1.18
CA ILE A 13 6.41 12.10 -0.40
C ILE A 13 5.86 11.03 -1.34
N LEU A 14 6.51 9.86 -1.32
CA LEU A 14 6.02 8.65 -1.96
C LEU A 14 5.63 7.65 -0.87
N VAL A 15 4.34 7.31 -0.80
CA VAL A 15 3.84 6.24 0.05
C VAL A 15 4.02 4.91 -0.68
N ILE A 16 4.60 3.93 0.00
CA ILE A 16 4.80 2.57 -0.52
C ILE A 16 3.86 1.64 0.23
N GLU A 17 3.01 0.92 -0.49
CA GLU A 17 2.10 -0.11 0.04
C GLU A 17 2.36 -1.45 -0.63
N ASP A 18 2.21 -2.53 0.13
CA ASP A 18 2.28 -3.90 -0.39
C ASP A 18 1.00 -4.27 -1.15
N ILE A 19 -0.17 -3.93 -0.59
CA ILE A 19 -1.48 -4.21 -1.18
C ILE A 19 -2.45 -3.04 -1.00
N VAL A 20 -3.09 -2.66 -2.09
CA VAL A 20 -4.28 -1.81 -2.05
C VAL A 20 -5.52 -2.65 -2.35
N ASP A 21 -6.27 -2.92 -1.29
CA ASP A 21 -7.51 -3.70 -1.33
C ASP A 21 -8.74 -2.78 -1.41
N THR A 22 -9.54 -2.70 -0.34
CA THR A 22 -10.74 -1.85 -0.29
C THR A 22 -10.45 -0.36 -0.51
N GLY A 23 -9.22 0.07 -0.28
CA GLY A 23 -8.78 1.46 -0.39
C GLY A 23 -9.00 2.32 0.86
N ILE A 24 -9.71 1.82 1.87
CA ILE A 24 -10.11 2.60 3.04
C ILE A 24 -8.89 3.07 3.84
N THR A 25 -7.98 2.15 4.19
CA THR A 25 -6.77 2.45 4.97
C THR A 25 -5.88 3.47 4.25
N ILE A 26 -5.58 3.23 2.98
CA ILE A 26 -4.69 4.11 2.23
C ILE A 26 -5.33 5.47 1.95
N SER A 27 -6.65 5.54 1.71
CA SER A 27 -7.35 6.82 1.56
C SER A 27 -7.23 7.67 2.82
N PHE A 28 -7.44 7.05 3.99
CA PHE A 28 -7.28 7.73 5.28
C PHE A 28 -5.84 8.23 5.48
N LEU A 29 -4.84 7.39 5.20
CA LEU A 29 -3.42 7.77 5.31
C LEU A 29 -3.07 8.93 4.37
N LEU A 30 -3.48 8.86 3.10
CA LEU A 30 -3.23 9.92 2.13
C LEU A 30 -3.88 11.24 2.57
N ASP A 31 -5.11 11.21 3.08
CA ASP A 31 -5.78 12.40 3.61
C ASP A 31 -5.09 12.96 4.86
N TYR A 32 -4.61 12.09 5.73
CA TYR A 32 -3.81 12.48 6.89
C TYR A 32 -2.50 13.18 6.46
N LEU A 33 -1.77 12.60 5.50
CA LEU A 33 -0.51 13.14 5.00
C LEU A 33 -0.70 14.45 4.23
N ARG A 34 -1.75 14.57 3.40
CA ARG A 34 -2.11 15.82 2.69
C ARG A 34 -2.25 17.00 3.65
N LYS A 35 -2.87 16.80 4.81
CA LYS A 35 -3.05 17.84 5.84
C LYS A 35 -1.72 18.36 6.42
N LYS A 36 -0.63 17.59 6.31
CA LYS A 36 0.72 18.02 6.72
C LYS A 36 1.44 18.88 5.66
N LYS A 37 0.80 19.13 4.52
CA LYS A 37 1.28 20.02 3.43
C LYS A 37 2.63 19.59 2.83
N PRO A 38 2.76 18.35 2.32
CA PRO A 38 3.90 17.99 1.49
C PRO A 38 3.91 18.80 0.18
N ALA A 39 5.05 18.87 -0.50
CA ALA A 39 5.14 19.49 -1.83
C ALA A 39 4.43 18.64 -2.88
N SER A 40 4.57 17.32 -2.79
CA SER A 40 3.81 16.34 -3.54
C SER A 40 3.52 15.10 -2.69
N LEU A 41 2.44 14.38 -3.03
CA LEU A 41 2.09 13.12 -2.38
C LEU A 41 1.66 12.13 -3.46
N ARG A 42 2.40 11.03 -3.59
CA ARG A 42 2.12 9.95 -4.55
C ARG A 42 2.02 8.60 -3.86
N LEU A 43 1.36 7.65 -4.50
CA LEU A 43 1.20 6.28 -4.04
C LEU A 43 1.84 5.29 -5.03
N CYS A 44 2.73 4.44 -4.51
CA CYS A 44 3.22 3.24 -5.17
C CYS A 44 2.67 2.02 -4.44
N ALA A 45 2.09 1.08 -5.18
CA ALA A 45 1.53 -0.13 -4.62
C ALA A 45 2.06 -1.34 -5.38
N LEU A 46 2.60 -2.33 -4.66
CA LEU A 46 3.06 -3.57 -5.27
C LEU A 46 1.90 -4.37 -5.86
N THR A 47 0.79 -4.51 -5.13
CA THR A 47 -0.41 -5.20 -5.58
C THR A 47 -1.66 -4.35 -5.43
N ASP A 48 -2.61 -4.51 -6.37
CA ASP A 48 -3.90 -3.83 -6.38
C ASP A 48 -5.03 -4.85 -6.60
N LYS A 49 -6.12 -4.74 -5.83
CA LYS A 49 -7.37 -5.48 -6.03
C LYS A 49 -8.50 -4.53 -6.44
N PRO A 50 -8.56 -4.07 -7.70
CA PRO A 50 -9.60 -3.13 -8.14
C PRO A 50 -11.03 -3.64 -7.91
N SER A 51 -11.26 -4.95 -8.00
CA SER A 51 -12.57 -5.56 -7.79
C SER A 51 -13.13 -5.41 -6.37
N ARG A 52 -12.26 -5.15 -5.38
CA ARG A 52 -12.64 -4.99 -3.97
C ARG A 52 -12.77 -3.54 -3.53
N ARG A 53 -12.53 -2.60 -4.45
CA ARG A 53 -12.50 -1.15 -4.19
C ARG A 53 -13.82 -0.68 -3.58
N LYS A 54 -13.75 -0.04 -2.40
CA LYS A 54 -14.92 0.59 -1.74
C LYS A 54 -14.88 2.11 -1.80
N VAL A 55 -13.69 2.69 -1.93
CA VAL A 55 -13.47 4.13 -2.07
C VAL A 55 -12.53 4.40 -3.23
N PRO A 56 -12.68 5.49 -3.99
CA PRO A 56 -11.74 5.83 -5.07
C PRO A 56 -10.33 6.03 -4.52
N VAL A 57 -9.35 5.36 -5.11
CA VAL A 57 -7.92 5.54 -4.82
C VAL A 57 -7.18 5.60 -6.14
N SER A 58 -6.37 6.65 -6.33
CA SER A 58 -5.44 6.75 -7.45
C SER A 58 -4.09 6.20 -7.02
N ILE A 59 -3.54 5.27 -7.79
CA ILE A 59 -2.20 4.70 -7.59
C ILE A 59 -1.32 5.28 -8.70
N ASP A 60 -0.33 6.09 -8.34
CA ASP A 60 0.57 6.73 -9.31
C ASP A 60 1.56 5.73 -9.92
N TYR A 61 1.94 4.71 -9.15
CA TYR A 61 2.85 3.64 -9.56
C TYR A 61 2.24 2.27 -9.20
N PRO A 62 1.35 1.72 -10.05
CA PRO A 62 0.78 0.40 -9.84
C PRO A 62 1.77 -0.69 -10.23
N GLY A 63 1.91 -1.71 -9.38
CA GLY A 63 2.58 -2.97 -9.69
C GLY A 63 1.63 -3.95 -10.39
N PHE A 64 1.20 -4.99 -9.68
CA PHE A 64 0.36 -6.06 -10.23
C PHE A 64 -1.10 -5.91 -9.83
N ALA A 65 -2.01 -5.95 -10.81
CA ALA A 65 -3.42 -6.21 -10.53
C ALA A 65 -3.62 -7.70 -10.23
N VAL A 66 -4.19 -8.02 -9.07
CA VAL A 66 -4.37 -9.40 -8.60
C VAL A 66 -5.87 -9.70 -8.40
N PRO A 67 -6.29 -10.97 -8.55
CA PRO A 67 -7.68 -11.35 -8.34
C PRO A 67 -8.09 -11.21 -6.86
N ASP A 68 -9.39 -11.34 -6.60
CA ASP A 68 -9.92 -11.48 -5.23
C ASP A 68 -9.62 -12.88 -4.67
N LYS A 69 -8.34 -13.10 -4.35
CA LYS A 69 -7.82 -14.27 -3.64
C LYS A 69 -6.99 -13.82 -2.46
N PHE A 70 -6.89 -14.66 -1.43
CA PHE A 70 -5.95 -14.40 -0.35
C PHE A 70 -4.53 -14.61 -0.87
N ILE A 71 -3.68 -13.57 -0.79
CA ILE A 71 -2.31 -13.61 -1.30
C ILE A 71 -1.29 -13.46 -0.17
N VAL A 72 -0.13 -14.09 -0.35
CA VAL A 72 0.99 -14.12 0.61
C VAL A 72 2.32 -13.99 -0.14
N GLY A 73 3.40 -13.76 0.60
CA GLY A 73 4.74 -13.63 0.03
C GLY A 73 5.12 -12.18 -0.26
N TYR A 74 6.43 -11.95 -0.47
CA TYR A 74 6.98 -10.62 -0.71
C TYR A 74 6.56 -9.58 0.37
N GLY A 75 6.52 -9.99 1.63
CA GLY A 75 6.10 -9.17 2.77
C GLY A 75 4.64 -9.34 3.20
N LEU A 76 3.77 -9.85 2.32
CA LEU A 76 2.36 -10.18 2.63
C LEU A 76 2.29 -11.46 3.45
N ASP A 77 1.40 -11.49 4.45
CA ASP A 77 1.29 -12.59 5.40
C ASP A 77 -0.11 -13.21 5.51
N PHE A 78 -0.12 -14.44 6.01
CA PHE A 78 -1.29 -15.09 6.59
C PHE A 78 -0.89 -15.62 7.96
N ASP A 79 -1.53 -15.16 9.03
CA ASP A 79 -1.18 -15.57 10.40
C ASP A 79 0.33 -15.35 10.70
N GLU A 80 0.88 -14.20 10.27
CA GLU A 80 2.30 -13.83 10.38
C GLU A 80 3.27 -14.76 9.62
N LYS A 81 2.76 -15.72 8.83
CA LYS A 81 3.58 -16.64 8.03
C LYS A 81 3.74 -16.14 6.59
N PHE A 82 4.67 -16.77 5.87
CA PHE A 82 4.86 -16.62 4.42
C PHE A 82 5.42 -15.29 3.91
N ARG A 83 5.62 -14.25 4.75
CA ARG A 83 6.24 -12.97 4.36
C ARG A 83 7.56 -13.13 3.58
N HIS A 84 8.33 -14.16 3.91
CA HIS A 84 9.67 -14.42 3.38
C HIS A 84 9.67 -15.10 2.00
N LEU A 85 8.52 -15.54 1.49
CA LEU A 85 8.46 -16.15 0.17
C LEU A 85 8.90 -15.12 -0.90
N PRO A 86 9.74 -15.52 -1.87
CA PRO A 86 10.26 -14.59 -2.88
C PRO A 86 9.21 -14.20 -3.92
N ASP A 87 8.15 -14.99 -4.03
CA ASP A 87 7.07 -14.83 -5.01
C ASP A 87 5.76 -14.38 -4.33
N ILE A 88 4.87 -13.77 -5.11
CA ILE A 88 3.49 -13.50 -4.71
C ILE A 88 2.66 -14.74 -5.04
N CYS A 89 2.16 -15.41 -4.01
CA CYS A 89 1.37 -16.63 -4.12
C CYS A 89 -0.07 -16.39 -3.64
N PHE A 90 -1.02 -17.19 -4.11
CA PHE A 90 -2.34 -17.28 -3.46
C PHE A 90 -2.39 -18.54 -2.59
N VAL A 91 -3.13 -18.46 -1.49
CA VAL A 91 -3.42 -19.63 -0.64
C VAL A 91 -4.61 -20.36 -1.27
N GLU A 92 -4.46 -21.67 -1.49
CA GLU A 92 -5.55 -22.56 -1.87
C GLU A 92 -6.29 -23.04 -0.61
N ASP A 93 -7.60 -23.23 -0.73
CA ASP A 93 -8.45 -23.76 0.35
C ASP A 93 -8.07 -25.19 0.75
#